data_AF-A0A151J9W6-F1
#
_entry.id   AF-A0A151J9W6-F1
#
_cell.length_a   1.000
_cell.length_b   1.000
_cell.length_c   1.000
_cell.angle_alpha   90.00
_cell.angle_beta   90.00
_cell.angle_gamma   90.00
#
_symmetry.space_group_name_H-M   'P 1'
#
loop_
_entity.id
_entity.type
_entity.pdbx_description
1 polymer ?
#
loop_
_entity_poly.entity_id
_entity_poly.type
_entity_poly.pdbx_seq_one_letter_code
_entity_poly.pdbx_strand_id
1 'polypeptide(L)'
;MEKELFFVRDIKLCDPLIVHKSTPQGSTLSPILFNLYLHDIASCLGDNVEILMVHLKYVINKGRKIVNIIAALTGVWWGSHPQSLLSFYRAVLRGSIEYGIAGYRVSTPINVMLAEAGKPPLRIKFNYLAARYLIKNFSRCGSLPIDSLEHLETASHNPRLRLDTCQRVPIFKRYNMVKHFKSCIKRSRFLAAFLYPFSTTIFTMGYTCVFAGVKDDTSNELILKLFQEFLHPLIQRDYVCFYTDSSRFDPDNFTGAGIYSPLAVIFSDSKSVLDYFASTRLDFGNYLIYAIINQLSQVLSKNLSIKLAWIPSHKGIAGNEKADELAKLGAKQGDRIDLEIPYSNLLSEARTSAAAQYRSHLDEEFRTKGLHYDQHFRSQTLVPWFTKLSLNREEIVLINRLRSNHYYLNYSLYRKNIVASKACPCGDPQQDINHIIFHCPFTSPKSEKLISFINNISDIQNDIFPLLKNYSPKLIRLLLAFLKSNNLSL
;
A
#
# COMPACT_ATOMS: atom_id res chain seq x y z
N MET A 1 -34.22 -10.81 -13.96
CA MET A 1 -34.33 -11.67 -12.76
C MET A 1 -34.20 -10.77 -11.55
N GLU A 2 -35.35 -10.26 -11.10
CA GLU A 2 -35.45 -9.48 -9.86
C GLU A 2 -35.30 -10.39 -8.64
N LYS A 3 -34.93 -9.77 -7.51
CA LYS A 3 -35.10 -10.36 -6.19
C LYS A 3 -35.75 -9.34 -5.27
N GLU A 4 -36.74 -9.80 -4.53
CA GLU A 4 -37.35 -9.10 -3.42
C GLU A 4 -36.50 -9.29 -2.16
N LEU A 5 -36.25 -8.20 -1.44
CA LEU A 5 -35.60 -8.20 -0.13
C LEU A 5 -36.59 -7.66 0.91
N PHE A 6 -36.95 -8.52 1.85
CA PHE A 6 -37.81 -8.18 2.98
C PHE A 6 -36.97 -7.84 4.20
N PHE A 7 -37.43 -6.85 4.97
CA PHE A 7 -36.81 -6.44 6.24
C PHE A 7 -37.82 -6.59 7.38
N VAL A 8 -37.35 -6.75 8.61
CA VAL A 8 -38.22 -6.79 9.80
C VAL A 8 -37.95 -5.55 10.64
N ARG A 9 -39.01 -4.81 10.95
CA ARG A 9 -39.00 -3.66 11.85
C ARG A 9 -40.08 -3.87 12.91
N ASP A 10 -39.70 -3.75 14.18
CA ASP A 10 -40.61 -3.90 15.33
C ASP A 10 -41.43 -5.21 15.25
N ILE A 11 -40.75 -6.30 14.89
CA ILE A 11 -41.27 -7.67 14.70
C ILE A 11 -42.23 -7.83 13.50
N LYS A 12 -42.55 -6.76 12.76
CA LYS A 12 -43.35 -6.81 11.52
C LYS A 12 -42.46 -6.80 10.27
N LEU A 13 -42.87 -7.58 9.27
CA LEU A 13 -42.23 -7.57 7.94
C LEU A 13 -42.58 -6.25 7.23
N CYS A 14 -41.58 -5.56 6.70
CA CYS A 14 -41.73 -4.40 5.83
C CYS A 14 -41.90 -4.84 4.37
N ASP A 15 -42.46 -3.95 3.55
CA ASP A 15 -42.68 -4.18 2.12
C ASP A 15 -41.38 -4.55 1.37
N PRO A 16 -41.46 -5.43 0.36
CA PRO A 16 -40.29 -5.93 -0.35
C PRO A 16 -39.61 -4.85 -1.19
N LEU A 17 -38.30 -4.72 -1.03
CA LEU A 17 -37.45 -3.95 -1.93
C LEU A 17 -37.10 -4.81 -3.16
N ILE A 18 -37.63 -4.45 -4.33
CA ILE A 18 -37.31 -5.12 -5.60
C ILE A 18 -35.95 -4.62 -6.11
N VAL A 19 -35.00 -5.53 -6.32
CA VAL A 19 -33.66 -5.22 -6.84
C VAL A 19 -33.41 -5.92 -8.18
N HIS A 20 -33.16 -5.12 -9.24
CA HIS A 20 -32.78 -5.63 -10.56
C HIS A 20 -31.28 -5.97 -10.60
N LYS A 21 -30.93 -7.17 -11.12
CA LYS A 21 -29.54 -7.64 -11.21
C LYS A 21 -28.70 -6.90 -12.26
N SER A 22 -27.72 -6.12 -11.79
CA SER A 22 -26.50 -5.77 -12.55
C SER A 22 -25.25 -5.67 -11.65
N THR A 23 -25.17 -6.49 -10.60
CA THR A 23 -24.03 -6.57 -9.67
C THR A 23 -23.14 -7.79 -9.98
N PRO A 24 -21.83 -7.60 -10.25
CA PRO A 24 -20.88 -8.71 -10.36
C PRO A 24 -20.73 -9.46 -9.04
N GLN A 25 -20.94 -10.77 -9.05
CA GLN A 25 -20.79 -11.61 -7.87
C GLN A 25 -19.34 -12.09 -7.76
N GLY A 26 -18.52 -11.35 -6.99
CA GLY A 26 -17.13 -11.73 -6.75
C GLY A 26 -16.28 -10.65 -6.09
N SER A 27 -15.67 -10.96 -4.95
CA SER A 27 -14.78 -10.12 -4.12
C SER A 27 -15.41 -8.91 -3.41
N THR A 28 -15.29 -8.95 -2.07
CA THR A 28 -15.27 -7.83 -1.11
C THR A 28 -16.14 -6.60 -1.43
N LEU A 29 -17.39 -6.60 -0.91
CA LEU A 29 -18.31 -5.45 -0.76
C LEU A 29 -17.94 -4.23 -1.62
N SER A 30 -18.52 -4.17 -2.83
CA SER A 30 -18.35 -3.04 -3.75
C SER A 30 -18.46 -1.70 -2.99
N PRO A 31 -17.51 -0.75 -3.18
CA PRO A 31 -17.61 0.57 -2.57
C PRO A 31 -18.94 1.28 -2.88
N ILE A 32 -19.62 0.91 -3.97
CA ILE A 32 -20.96 1.39 -4.30
C ILE A 32 -22.01 0.86 -3.30
N LEU A 33 -21.96 -0.42 -2.92
CA LEU A 33 -22.82 -0.98 -1.87
C LEU A 33 -22.57 -0.32 -0.51
N PHE A 34 -21.31 -0.05 -0.16
CA PHE A 34 -20.96 0.66 1.06
C PHE A 34 -21.39 2.14 1.03
N ASN A 35 -21.34 2.78 -0.15
CA ASN A 35 -21.83 4.15 -0.34
C ASN A 35 -23.36 4.23 -0.29
N LEU A 36 -24.09 3.25 -0.83
CA LEU A 36 -25.55 3.12 -0.68
C LEU A 36 -25.91 2.93 0.80
N TYR A 37 -25.26 1.97 1.48
CA TYR A 37 -25.45 1.78 2.93
C TYR A 37 -25.17 3.05 3.75
N LEU A 38 -24.14 3.85 3.42
CA LEU A 38 -23.85 5.10 4.12
C LEU A 38 -24.75 6.29 3.71
N HIS A 39 -25.31 6.27 2.51
CA HIS A 39 -26.34 7.20 2.10
C HIS A 39 -27.61 6.95 2.92
N ASP A 40 -28.05 5.69 2.95
CA ASP A 40 -29.32 5.28 3.54
C ASP A 40 -29.25 5.04 5.06
N ILE A 41 -28.04 4.95 5.65
CA ILE A 41 -27.88 4.94 7.12
C ILE A 41 -28.57 6.15 7.76
N ALA A 42 -28.60 7.30 7.10
CA ALA A 42 -29.29 8.49 7.62
C ALA A 42 -30.83 8.41 7.54
N SER A 43 -31.39 7.58 6.67
CA SER A 43 -32.84 7.32 6.57
C SER A 43 -33.30 6.06 7.31
N CYS A 44 -32.39 5.12 7.59
CA CYS A 44 -32.65 3.94 8.42
C CYS A 44 -32.50 4.21 9.92
N LEU A 45 -31.83 5.30 10.30
CA LEU A 45 -31.85 5.84 11.66
C LEU A 45 -33.10 6.72 11.80
N GLY A 46 -34.14 6.22 12.46
CA GLY A 46 -35.35 6.99 12.71
C GLY A 46 -35.08 8.25 13.54
N ASP A 47 -36.00 9.22 13.52
CA ASP A 47 -35.80 10.59 14.03
C ASP A 47 -35.36 10.68 15.51
N ASN A 48 -35.59 9.63 16.29
CA ASN A 48 -35.20 9.51 17.70
C ASN A 48 -33.77 8.97 17.93
N VAL A 49 -33.01 8.62 16.88
CA VAL A 49 -31.66 8.03 17.04
C VAL A 49 -30.56 9.09 16.86
N GLU A 50 -30.25 9.79 17.95
CA GLU A 50 -29.18 10.77 17.95
C GLU A 50 -27.80 10.09 17.84
N ILE A 51 -27.09 10.33 16.72
CA ILE A 51 -25.67 9.92 16.61
C ILE A 51 -24.82 10.80 17.54
N LEU A 52 -24.69 10.36 18.80
CA LEU A 52 -23.90 11.01 19.86
C LEU A 52 -22.41 11.17 19.52
N MET A 53 -21.88 10.40 18.56
CA MET A 53 -20.52 10.58 18.07
C MET A 53 -20.43 11.73 17.05
N VAL A 54 -20.12 12.94 17.54
CA VAL A 54 -19.78 14.13 16.74
C VAL A 54 -18.77 13.82 15.63
N HIS A 55 -17.77 12.97 15.91
CA HIS A 55 -16.78 12.54 14.91
C HIS A 55 -17.40 11.69 13.78
N LEU A 56 -18.39 10.84 14.07
CA LEU A 56 -19.09 10.04 13.06
C LEU A 56 -19.97 10.93 12.18
N LYS A 57 -20.76 11.85 12.78
CA LYS A 57 -21.50 12.90 12.05
C LYS A 57 -20.55 13.70 11.12
N TYR A 58 -19.37 14.09 11.60
CA TYR A 58 -18.33 14.77 10.78
C TYR A 58 -17.79 13.90 9.63
N VAL A 59 -17.43 12.63 9.88
CA VAL A 59 -16.92 11.72 8.85
C VAL A 59 -17.98 11.44 7.78
N ILE A 60 -19.24 11.24 8.17
CA ILE A 60 -20.38 11.07 7.24
C ILE A 60 -20.55 12.34 6.38
N ASN A 61 -20.62 13.52 6.98
CA ASN A 61 -20.81 14.78 6.25
C ASN A 61 -19.64 15.09 5.30
N LYS A 62 -18.40 14.82 5.72
CA LYS A 62 -17.20 14.94 4.87
C LYS A 62 -17.23 13.91 3.73
N GLY A 63 -17.63 12.68 4.02
CA GLY A 63 -17.82 11.61 3.05
C GLY A 63 -18.85 11.98 1.99
N ARG A 64 -20.04 12.42 2.40
CA ARG A 64 -21.14 12.85 1.53
C ARG A 64 -20.72 13.94 0.54
N LYS A 65 -19.96 14.97 0.99
CA LYS A 65 -19.40 15.99 0.07
C LYS A 65 -18.50 15.39 -1.01
N ILE A 66 -17.64 14.43 -0.66
CA ILE A 66 -16.73 13.77 -1.61
C ILE A 66 -17.50 12.81 -2.54
N VAL A 67 -18.50 12.10 -2.02
CA VAL A 67 -19.39 11.23 -2.80
C VAL A 67 -20.20 12.05 -3.80
N ASN A 68 -20.74 13.21 -3.43
CA ASN A 68 -21.46 14.08 -4.35
C ASN A 68 -20.57 14.59 -5.50
N ILE A 69 -19.28 14.87 -5.23
CA ILE A 69 -18.31 15.20 -6.28
C ILE A 69 -18.07 13.99 -7.20
N ILE A 70 -17.93 12.78 -6.65
CA ILE A 70 -17.79 11.54 -7.44
C ILE A 70 -19.05 11.31 -8.30
N ALA A 71 -20.24 11.49 -7.74
CA ALA A 71 -21.52 11.33 -8.41
C ALA A 71 -21.71 12.34 -9.57
N ALA A 72 -21.35 13.61 -9.35
CA ALA A 72 -21.33 14.63 -10.40
C ALA A 72 -20.33 14.27 -11.51
N LEU A 73 -19.14 13.77 -11.16
CA LEU A 73 -18.13 13.32 -12.14
C LEU A 73 -18.52 12.03 -12.88
N THR A 74 -19.44 11.20 -12.36
CA THR A 74 -20.02 10.06 -13.09
C THR A 74 -21.20 10.44 -14.00
N GLY A 75 -21.98 11.45 -13.64
CA GLY A 75 -23.30 11.71 -14.23
C GLY A 75 -23.35 12.51 -15.53
N VAL A 76 -22.20 12.95 -16.06
CA VAL A 76 -22.12 13.71 -17.32
C VAL A 76 -21.90 12.78 -18.52
N TRP A 77 -22.35 13.17 -19.71
CA TRP A 77 -22.24 12.39 -20.96
C TRP A 77 -20.79 11.99 -21.34
N TRP A 78 -19.78 12.67 -20.78
CA TRP A 78 -18.35 12.37 -20.85
C TRP A 78 -17.76 12.18 -19.44
N GLY A 79 -18.45 11.37 -18.62
CA GLY A 79 -18.10 11.09 -17.24
C GLY A 79 -16.66 10.58 -17.04
N SER A 80 -16.11 10.85 -15.87
CA SER A 80 -14.73 10.43 -15.53
C SER A 80 -14.58 8.92 -15.56
N HIS A 81 -13.61 8.42 -16.32
CA HIS A 81 -13.30 6.99 -16.42
C HIS A 81 -13.21 6.32 -15.02
N PRO A 82 -13.77 5.11 -14.80
CA PRO A 82 -13.85 4.49 -13.48
C PRO A 82 -12.53 4.41 -12.70
N GLN A 83 -11.41 4.21 -13.38
CA GLN A 83 -10.07 4.21 -12.77
C GLN A 83 -9.66 5.58 -12.18
N SER A 84 -10.10 6.68 -12.79
CA SER A 84 -9.85 8.05 -12.32
C SER A 84 -10.67 8.33 -11.06
N LEU A 85 -11.95 7.95 -11.06
CA LEU A 85 -12.84 8.03 -9.90
C LEU A 85 -12.33 7.16 -8.74
N LEU A 86 -11.86 5.94 -9.04
CA LEU A 86 -11.26 5.03 -8.06
C LEU A 86 -9.96 5.60 -7.47
N SER A 87 -9.17 6.32 -8.27
CA SER A 87 -7.98 7.04 -7.79
C SER A 87 -8.36 8.22 -6.89
N PHE A 88 -9.39 8.99 -7.25
CA PHE A 88 -9.92 10.08 -6.43
C PHE A 88 -10.49 9.57 -5.10
N TYR A 89 -11.32 8.52 -5.13
CA TYR A 89 -11.81 7.81 -3.95
C TYR A 89 -10.66 7.37 -3.04
N ARG A 90 -9.64 6.70 -3.59
CA ARG A 90 -8.46 6.22 -2.84
C ARG A 90 -7.63 7.36 -2.24
N ALA A 91 -7.57 8.52 -2.91
CA ALA A 91 -6.82 9.68 -2.44
C ALA A 91 -7.54 10.46 -1.33
N VAL A 92 -8.85 10.69 -1.48
CA VAL A 92 -9.62 11.67 -0.69
C VAL A 92 -10.54 10.99 0.34
N LEU A 93 -11.35 10.00 -0.08
CA LEU A 93 -12.36 9.38 0.79
C LEU A 93 -11.81 8.22 1.61
N ARG A 94 -11.13 7.26 0.96
CA ARG A 94 -10.57 6.07 1.63
C ARG A 94 -9.67 6.44 2.81
N GLY A 95 -8.80 7.43 2.65
CA GLY A 95 -7.96 7.93 3.74
C GLY A 95 -8.78 8.45 4.93
N SER A 96 -9.83 9.24 4.65
CA SER A 96 -10.74 9.75 5.69
C SER A 96 -11.44 8.63 6.47
N ILE A 97 -11.81 7.53 5.80
CA ILE A 97 -12.41 6.33 6.42
C ILE A 97 -11.35 5.56 7.24
N GLU A 98 -10.16 5.34 6.70
CA GLU A 98 -9.06 4.65 7.38
C GLU A 98 -8.65 5.36 8.69
N TYR A 99 -8.71 6.70 8.75
CA TYR A 99 -8.53 7.44 10.02
C TYR A 99 -9.70 7.25 11.00
N GLY A 100 -10.95 7.23 10.53
CA GLY A 100 -12.14 7.07 11.38
C GLY A 100 -12.28 5.67 11.99
N ILE A 101 -11.85 4.63 11.26
CA ILE A 101 -11.81 3.24 11.77
C ILE A 101 -10.92 3.14 13.00
N ALA A 102 -9.76 3.81 12.99
CA ALA A 102 -8.80 3.86 14.09
C ALA A 102 -9.28 4.63 15.34
N GLY A 103 -10.45 5.29 15.29
CA GLY A 103 -11.21 5.74 16.45
C GLY A 103 -10.63 6.94 17.21
N TYR A 104 -9.79 7.76 16.59
CA TYR A 104 -9.24 8.98 17.19
C TYR A 104 -10.32 9.96 17.66
N ARG A 105 -9.95 10.83 18.60
CA ARG A 105 -10.80 11.92 19.08
C ARG A 105 -10.58 13.16 18.19
N VAL A 106 -11.55 14.08 18.13
CA VAL A 106 -11.42 15.35 17.37
C VAL A 106 -10.22 16.18 17.84
N SER A 107 -9.83 16.06 19.11
CA SER A 107 -8.67 16.72 19.68
C SER A 107 -7.32 16.04 19.38
N THR A 108 -7.30 14.80 18.86
CA THR A 108 -6.05 14.07 18.60
C THR A 108 -5.24 14.81 17.52
N PRO A 109 -3.94 15.11 17.74
CA PRO A 109 -3.11 15.79 16.75
C PRO A 109 -3.09 15.06 15.40
N ILE A 110 -3.30 15.80 14.31
CA ILE A 110 -3.42 15.23 12.96
C ILE A 110 -2.16 14.43 12.59
N ASN A 111 -0.97 14.95 12.90
CA ASN A 111 0.31 14.27 12.65
C ASN A 111 0.42 12.90 13.35
N VAL A 112 -0.09 12.76 14.58
CA VAL A 112 -0.19 11.46 15.27
C VAL A 112 -1.12 10.50 14.52
N MET A 113 -2.30 10.99 14.10
CA MET A 113 -3.27 10.17 13.34
C MET A 113 -2.71 9.72 11.98
N LEU A 114 -1.94 10.58 11.30
CA LEU A 114 -1.28 10.26 10.04
C LEU A 114 -0.22 9.17 10.25
N ALA A 115 0.64 9.34 11.28
CA ALA A 115 1.74 8.44 11.60
C ALA A 115 1.23 7.02 11.92
N GLU A 116 0.32 6.86 12.88
CA GLU A 116 -0.27 5.56 13.25
C GLU A 116 -0.98 4.87 12.07
N ALA A 117 -1.63 5.64 11.18
CA ALA A 117 -2.29 5.10 10.01
C ALA A 117 -1.33 4.80 8.83
N GLY A 118 -0.06 5.21 8.91
CA GLY A 118 0.88 5.12 7.79
C GLY A 118 0.42 5.87 6.52
N LYS A 119 -0.37 6.95 6.66
CA LYS A 119 -0.97 7.65 5.50
C LYS A 119 -0.46 9.09 5.39
N PRO A 120 0.20 9.48 4.29
CA PRO A 120 0.62 10.87 4.10
C PRO A 120 -0.54 11.87 4.00
N PRO A 121 -0.29 13.17 4.27
CA PRO A 121 -1.21 14.27 3.99
C PRO A 121 -1.68 14.29 2.54
N LEU A 122 -2.84 14.91 2.31
CA LEU A 122 -3.45 15.00 0.99
C LEU A 122 -2.55 15.70 -0.04
N ARG A 123 -1.81 16.75 0.35
CA ARG A 123 -0.83 17.45 -0.50
C ARG A 123 0.27 16.52 -1.03
N ILE A 124 0.81 15.64 -0.18
CA ILE A 124 1.85 14.67 -0.57
C ILE A 124 1.24 13.56 -1.45
N LYS A 125 0.01 13.12 -1.16
CA LYS A 125 -0.74 12.20 -2.03
C LYS A 125 -0.97 12.79 -3.43
N PHE A 126 -1.34 14.07 -3.54
CA PHE A 126 -1.47 14.74 -4.84
C PHE A 126 -0.13 14.90 -5.56
N ASN A 127 0.95 15.29 -4.88
CA ASN A 127 2.29 15.32 -5.48
C ASN A 127 2.70 13.95 -6.07
N TYR A 128 2.44 12.87 -5.33
CA TYR A 128 2.71 11.49 -5.76
C TYR A 128 1.88 11.09 -6.99
N LEU A 129 0.58 11.38 -6.98
CA LEU A 129 -0.31 11.05 -8.11
C LEU A 129 0.03 11.88 -9.35
N ALA A 130 0.32 13.17 -9.21
CA ALA A 130 0.79 14.02 -10.29
C ALA A 130 2.12 13.52 -10.88
N ALA A 131 3.09 13.13 -10.04
CA ALA A 131 4.36 12.56 -10.49
C ALA A 131 4.13 11.31 -11.37
N ARG A 132 3.29 10.37 -10.90
CA ARG A 132 2.97 9.14 -11.65
C ARG A 132 2.24 9.43 -12.96
N TYR A 133 1.32 10.39 -12.96
CA TYR A 133 0.61 10.81 -14.16
C TYR A 133 1.56 11.41 -15.19
N LEU A 134 2.48 12.28 -14.77
CA LEU A 134 3.49 12.90 -15.63
C LEU A 134 4.45 11.85 -16.20
N ILE A 135 5.02 10.98 -15.36
CA ILE A 135 5.92 9.88 -15.78
C ILE A 135 5.25 8.98 -16.82
N LYS A 136 3.97 8.61 -16.62
CA LYS A 136 3.21 7.82 -17.61
C LYS A 136 2.95 8.59 -18.92
N ASN A 137 2.79 9.90 -18.88
CA ASN A 137 2.52 10.68 -20.09
C ASN A 137 3.80 11.09 -20.84
N PHE A 138 4.97 11.14 -20.20
CA PHE A 138 6.26 11.29 -20.89
C PHE A 138 6.54 10.14 -21.87
N SER A 139 6.11 8.91 -21.53
CA SER A 139 6.24 7.73 -22.40
C SER A 139 5.36 7.78 -23.66
N ARG A 140 4.52 8.81 -23.81
CA ARG A 140 3.60 8.98 -24.93
C ARG A 140 4.11 10.09 -25.86
N CYS A 141 4.22 9.79 -27.14
CA CYS A 141 4.48 10.79 -28.19
C CYS A 141 3.19 11.53 -28.53
N GLY A 142 3.23 12.87 -28.63
CA GLY A 142 2.05 13.71 -28.84
C GLY A 142 1.09 13.72 -27.64
N SER A 143 1.65 13.87 -26.44
CA SER A 143 0.85 13.82 -25.21
C SER A 143 0.37 15.23 -24.86
N LEU A 144 -0.86 15.57 -25.28
CA LEU A 144 -1.47 16.90 -25.05
C LEU A 144 -1.24 17.48 -23.64
N PRO A 145 -1.33 16.72 -22.52
CA PRO A 145 -1.02 17.27 -21.19
C PRO A 145 0.45 17.70 -21.01
N ILE A 146 1.39 16.98 -21.63
CA ILE A 146 2.82 17.30 -21.62
C ILE A 146 3.10 18.46 -22.57
N ASP A 147 2.51 18.44 -23.76
CA ASP A 147 2.65 19.50 -24.76
C ASP A 147 2.15 20.84 -24.17
N SER A 148 1.02 20.84 -23.47
CA SER A 148 0.51 22.02 -22.72
C SER A 148 1.43 22.49 -21.60
N LEU A 149 2.12 21.59 -20.91
CA LEU A 149 3.08 21.93 -19.85
C LEU A 149 4.39 22.50 -20.42
N GLU A 150 4.77 22.08 -21.63
CA GLU A 150 5.92 22.62 -22.37
C GLU A 150 5.63 24.01 -22.94
N HIS A 151 4.42 24.24 -23.48
CA HIS A 151 3.96 25.61 -23.81
C HIS A 151 3.95 26.52 -22.56
N LEU A 152 3.49 26.00 -21.42
CA LEU A 152 3.49 26.74 -20.17
C LEU A 152 4.91 27.02 -19.64
N GLU A 153 5.87 26.12 -19.89
CA GLU A 153 7.29 26.33 -19.58
C GLU A 153 7.92 27.43 -20.43
N THR A 154 7.62 27.46 -21.73
CA THR A 154 8.06 28.51 -22.66
C THR A 154 7.44 29.86 -22.32
N ALA A 155 6.14 29.90 -22.03
CA ALA A 155 5.45 31.11 -21.59
C ALA A 155 6.00 31.64 -20.25
N SER A 156 6.34 30.74 -19.33
CA SER A 156 6.97 31.05 -18.03
C SER A 156 8.46 31.38 -18.12
N HIS A 157 8.89 32.05 -19.20
CA HIS A 157 10.29 32.30 -19.55
C HIS A 157 11.18 32.76 -18.37
N ASN A 158 10.77 33.80 -17.63
CA ASN A 158 11.56 34.37 -16.53
C ASN A 158 11.28 33.71 -15.15
N PRO A 159 12.23 33.78 -14.18
CA PRO A 159 12.10 33.10 -12.89
C PRO A 159 10.90 33.55 -12.04
N ARG A 160 10.50 34.82 -12.10
CA ARG A 160 9.36 35.35 -11.32
C ARG A 160 8.04 34.78 -11.81
N LEU A 161 7.81 34.81 -13.13
CA LEU A 161 6.63 34.18 -13.76
C LEU A 161 6.61 32.67 -13.47
N ARG A 162 7.74 31.97 -13.65
CA ARG A 162 7.84 30.53 -13.38
C ARG A 162 7.49 30.18 -11.93
N LEU A 163 7.85 31.03 -10.96
CA LEU A 163 7.47 30.86 -9.55
C LEU A 163 5.96 31.06 -9.34
N ASP A 164 5.37 32.14 -9.86
CA ASP A 164 3.92 32.41 -9.78
C ASP A 164 3.10 31.29 -10.45
N THR A 165 3.48 30.86 -11.66
CA THR A 165 2.85 29.72 -12.34
C THR A 165 2.96 28.43 -11.52
N CYS A 166 4.08 28.17 -10.85
CA CYS A 166 4.22 27.02 -9.96
C CYS A 166 3.37 27.10 -8.67
N GLN A 167 2.93 28.30 -8.26
CA GLN A 167 1.99 28.48 -7.16
C GLN A 167 0.54 28.27 -7.64
N ARG A 168 0.17 28.82 -8.81
CA ARG A 168 -1.18 28.72 -9.39
C ARG A 168 -1.48 27.36 -10.01
N VAL A 169 -0.48 26.67 -10.55
CA VAL A 169 -0.61 25.40 -11.29
C VAL A 169 0.23 24.29 -10.63
N PRO A 170 -0.32 23.57 -9.62
CA PRO A 170 0.45 22.58 -8.85
C PRO A 170 1.06 21.44 -9.70
N ILE A 171 0.41 21.05 -10.80
CA ILE A 171 0.94 20.04 -11.72
C ILE A 171 2.16 20.54 -12.50
N PHE A 172 2.24 21.84 -12.82
CA PHE A 172 3.41 22.45 -13.47
C PHE A 172 4.60 22.51 -12.51
N LYS A 173 4.35 22.81 -11.23
CA LYS A 173 5.38 22.66 -10.19
C LYS A 173 5.92 21.23 -10.14
N ARG A 174 5.06 20.22 -10.22
CA ARG A 174 5.53 18.82 -10.21
C ARG A 174 6.24 18.43 -11.52
N TYR A 175 5.76 18.88 -12.67
CA TYR A 175 6.41 18.69 -13.98
C TYR A 175 7.87 19.15 -13.94
N ASN A 176 8.14 20.37 -13.44
CA ASN A 176 9.51 20.86 -13.31
C ASN A 176 10.42 19.98 -12.43
N MET A 177 9.86 19.24 -11.46
CA MET A 177 10.63 18.30 -10.63
C MET A 177 10.90 16.95 -11.30
N VAL A 178 10.17 16.56 -12.34
CA VAL A 178 10.25 15.21 -12.95
C VAL A 178 10.51 15.20 -14.47
N LYS A 179 10.52 16.36 -15.14
CA LYS A 179 10.70 16.47 -16.60
C LYS A 179 12.03 15.89 -17.10
N HIS A 180 13.06 15.81 -16.25
CA HIS A 180 14.33 15.14 -16.58
C HIS A 180 14.15 13.64 -16.88
N PHE A 181 13.07 13.00 -16.45
CA PHE A 181 12.77 11.62 -16.85
C PHE A 181 12.27 11.51 -18.30
N LYS A 182 11.86 12.61 -18.96
CA LYS A 182 11.36 12.57 -20.36
C LYS A 182 12.44 12.09 -21.34
N SER A 183 13.72 12.35 -21.07
CA SER A 183 14.84 11.95 -21.94
C SER A 183 15.28 10.50 -21.78
N CYS A 184 14.96 9.83 -20.66
CA CYS A 184 15.37 8.44 -20.42
C CYS A 184 14.23 7.43 -20.47
N ILE A 185 12.95 7.85 -20.57
CA ILE A 185 11.80 6.94 -20.67
C ILE A 185 11.58 6.50 -22.12
N LYS A 186 11.26 5.22 -22.36
CA LYS A 186 10.82 4.72 -23.67
C LYS A 186 9.58 5.46 -24.14
N ARG A 187 9.70 6.18 -25.27
CA ARG A 187 8.58 6.95 -25.85
C ARG A 187 7.96 6.23 -27.05
N SER A 188 6.64 6.20 -27.14
CA SER A 188 5.91 5.67 -28.30
C SER A 188 4.56 6.36 -28.53
N ARG A 189 4.04 6.27 -29.76
CA ARG A 189 2.64 6.58 -30.09
C ARG A 189 1.69 5.48 -29.63
N PHE A 190 2.16 4.24 -29.50
CA PHE A 190 1.37 3.07 -29.11
C PHE A 190 1.68 2.62 -27.68
N LEU A 191 0.75 1.91 -27.04
CA LEU A 191 1.02 1.25 -25.76
C LEU A 191 1.98 0.05 -25.96
N ALA A 192 2.70 -0.35 -24.91
CA ALA A 192 3.69 -1.44 -24.95
C ALA A 192 3.18 -2.72 -25.66
N ALA A 193 1.96 -3.14 -25.34
CA ALA A 193 1.30 -4.31 -25.93
C ALA A 193 1.05 -4.23 -27.45
N PHE A 194 1.08 -3.04 -28.03
CA PHE A 194 0.79 -2.77 -29.44
C PHE A 194 2.01 -2.26 -30.21
N LEU A 195 3.22 -2.45 -29.66
CA LEU A 195 4.49 -2.20 -30.35
C LEU A 195 4.89 -3.34 -31.29
N TYR A 196 4.29 -4.52 -31.10
CA TYR A 196 4.63 -5.76 -31.79
C TYR A 196 3.37 -6.37 -32.42
N PRO A 197 3.51 -7.32 -33.38
CA PRO A 197 2.37 -8.01 -33.98
C PRO A 197 1.45 -8.69 -32.97
N PHE A 198 0.19 -8.90 -33.35
CA PHE A 198 -0.81 -9.55 -32.50
C PHE A 198 -0.36 -10.95 -32.02
N SER A 199 0.39 -11.69 -32.84
CA SER A 199 0.99 -12.97 -32.47
C SER A 199 1.89 -12.88 -31.23
N THR A 200 2.68 -11.80 -31.09
CA THR A 200 3.47 -11.52 -29.88
C THR A 200 2.59 -11.25 -28.66
N THR A 201 1.42 -10.65 -28.87
CA THR A 201 0.49 -10.25 -27.79
C THR A 201 -0.27 -11.45 -27.20
N ILE A 202 -0.57 -12.46 -28.03
CA ILE A 202 -1.26 -13.69 -27.61
C ILE A 202 -0.30 -14.86 -27.29
N PHE A 203 1.00 -14.68 -27.52
CA PHE A 203 1.98 -15.73 -27.26
C PHE A 203 2.09 -16.00 -25.75
N THR A 204 1.89 -17.26 -25.37
CA THR A 204 2.08 -17.75 -24.01
C THR A 204 3.11 -18.87 -23.98
N MET A 205 4.02 -18.84 -23.02
CA MET A 205 5.03 -19.87 -22.79
C MET A 205 4.98 -20.33 -21.34
N GLY A 206 4.61 -21.59 -21.14
CA GLY A 206 4.63 -22.21 -19.81
C GLY A 206 6.06 -22.37 -19.29
N TYR A 207 6.20 -22.45 -17.96
CA TYR A 207 7.46 -22.69 -17.28
C TYR A 207 7.32 -23.83 -16.26
N THR A 208 8.42 -24.53 -15.98
CA THR A 208 8.46 -25.54 -14.93
C THR A 208 8.81 -24.90 -13.59
N CYS A 209 7.94 -25.05 -12.59
CA CYS A 209 8.26 -24.69 -11.21
C CYS A 209 9.08 -25.83 -10.58
N VAL A 210 10.41 -25.71 -10.53
CA VAL A 210 11.31 -26.80 -10.12
C VAL A 210 11.05 -27.27 -8.68
N PHE A 211 10.53 -26.37 -7.83
CA PHE A 211 10.29 -26.61 -6.40
C PHE A 211 8.80 -26.53 -6.04
N ALA A 212 7.93 -26.98 -6.94
CA ALA A 212 6.49 -27.00 -6.68
C ALA A 212 6.14 -27.82 -5.41
N GLY A 213 5.45 -27.20 -4.46
CA GLY A 213 5.06 -27.83 -3.19
C GLY A 213 6.14 -27.82 -2.09
N VAL A 214 7.36 -27.35 -2.38
CA VAL A 214 8.42 -27.14 -1.37
C VAL A 214 8.10 -25.88 -0.55
N LYS A 215 8.30 -25.93 0.77
CA LYS A 215 8.08 -24.78 1.65
C LYS A 215 9.29 -23.83 1.67
N ASP A 216 9.06 -22.54 1.90
CA ASP A 216 10.11 -21.51 1.91
C ASP A 216 11.22 -21.75 2.97
N ASP A 217 10.85 -22.39 4.09
CA ASP A 217 11.72 -22.74 5.23
C ASP A 217 12.57 -24.01 5.00
N THR A 218 12.45 -24.65 3.83
CA THR A 218 13.26 -25.82 3.47
C THR A 218 14.75 -25.48 3.42
N SER A 219 15.58 -26.41 3.94
CA SER A 219 17.04 -26.25 4.01
C SER A 219 17.68 -26.16 2.62
N ASN A 220 18.76 -25.39 2.51
CA ASN A 220 19.48 -25.19 1.25
C ASN A 220 20.05 -26.52 0.71
N GLU A 221 20.51 -27.42 1.58
CA GLU A 221 21.00 -28.75 1.19
C GLU A 221 19.93 -29.58 0.44
N LEU A 222 18.69 -29.61 0.95
CA LEU A 222 17.61 -30.34 0.30
C LEU A 222 17.18 -29.67 -1.01
N ILE A 223 17.19 -28.33 -1.06
CA ILE A 223 16.94 -27.57 -2.29
C ILE A 223 18.01 -27.86 -3.34
N LEU A 224 19.29 -27.92 -2.96
CA LEU A 224 20.39 -28.26 -3.88
C LEU A 224 20.29 -29.69 -4.40
N LYS A 225 19.91 -30.66 -3.54
CA LYS A 225 19.67 -32.05 -3.97
C LYS A 225 18.52 -32.15 -4.98
N LEU A 226 17.37 -31.55 -4.68
CA LEU A 226 16.22 -31.51 -5.60
C LEU A 226 16.57 -30.81 -6.93
N PHE A 227 17.41 -29.77 -6.89
CA PHE A 227 17.90 -29.11 -8.10
C PHE A 227 18.78 -30.01 -8.95
N GLN A 228 19.70 -30.77 -8.33
CA GLN A 228 20.55 -31.73 -9.03
C GLN A 228 19.73 -32.85 -9.67
N GLU A 229 18.74 -33.39 -8.96
CA GLU A 229 17.80 -34.40 -9.49
C GLU A 229 17.02 -33.88 -10.71
N PHE A 230 16.59 -32.61 -10.70
CA PHE A 230 15.96 -31.97 -11.86
C PHE A 230 16.93 -31.72 -13.04
N LEU A 231 18.17 -31.32 -12.74
CA LEU A 231 19.17 -30.92 -13.73
C LEU A 231 19.79 -32.14 -14.47
N HIS A 232 19.97 -33.25 -13.77
CA HIS A 232 20.59 -34.48 -14.31
C HIS A 232 20.01 -34.96 -15.66
N PRO A 233 18.67 -35.14 -15.83
CA PRO A 233 18.09 -35.56 -17.12
C PRO A 233 18.13 -34.49 -18.22
N LEU A 234 18.44 -33.22 -17.89
CA LEU A 234 18.65 -32.16 -18.89
C LEU A 234 20.07 -32.20 -19.43
N ILE A 235 21.07 -32.38 -18.55
CA ILE A 235 22.48 -32.56 -18.94
C ILE A 235 22.63 -33.81 -19.84
N GLN A 236 21.97 -34.92 -19.48
CA GLN A 236 21.96 -36.16 -20.30
C GLN A 236 21.34 -36.01 -21.70
N ARG A 237 20.73 -34.86 -22.02
CA ARG A 237 20.10 -34.56 -23.31
C ARG A 237 20.70 -33.33 -23.98
N ASP A 238 21.94 -32.97 -23.64
CA ASP A 238 22.70 -31.85 -24.19
C ASP A 238 21.97 -30.49 -24.15
N TYR A 239 21.13 -30.28 -23.13
CA TYR A 239 20.51 -28.97 -22.89
C TYR A 239 21.55 -27.96 -22.43
N VAL A 240 21.69 -26.86 -23.19
CA VAL A 240 22.46 -25.70 -22.71
C VAL A 240 21.65 -24.99 -21.63
N CYS A 241 22.25 -24.84 -20.46
CA CYS A 241 21.63 -24.25 -19.28
C CYS A 241 22.04 -22.80 -19.12
N PHE A 242 21.07 -21.89 -19.27
CA PHE A 242 21.22 -20.45 -19.02
C PHE A 242 20.61 -20.10 -17.66
N TYR A 243 21.23 -19.17 -16.93
CA TYR A 243 20.74 -18.65 -15.65
C TYR A 243 20.55 -17.14 -15.76
N THR A 244 19.48 -16.62 -15.17
CA THR A 244 19.09 -15.20 -15.27
C THR A 244 18.67 -14.65 -13.90
N ASP A 245 19.13 -13.44 -13.60
CA ASP A 245 18.75 -12.68 -12.41
C ASP A 245 17.60 -11.70 -12.69
N SER A 246 16.88 -11.30 -11.64
CA SER A 246 15.73 -10.40 -11.63
C SER A 246 16.03 -8.93 -11.32
N SER A 247 17.29 -8.51 -11.20
CA SER A 247 17.63 -7.12 -10.91
C SER A 247 17.29 -6.17 -12.07
N ARG A 248 17.17 -4.87 -11.78
CA ARG A 248 16.68 -3.85 -12.73
C ARG A 248 17.84 -3.04 -13.32
N PHE A 249 18.07 -3.22 -14.63
CA PHE A 249 18.56 -2.25 -15.64
C PHE A 249 19.66 -1.25 -15.22
N ASP A 250 20.84 -1.20 -15.83
CA ASP A 250 21.42 -1.94 -16.99
C ASP A 250 22.97 -1.61 -17.01
N PRO A 251 23.71 -1.19 -18.07
CA PRO A 251 23.83 -1.67 -19.47
C PRO A 251 25.31 -1.84 -20.04
N ASP A 252 25.50 -2.49 -21.21
CA ASP A 252 26.66 -2.60 -22.18
C ASP A 252 27.98 -3.29 -21.77
N ASN A 253 28.10 -4.58 -22.04
CA ASN A 253 29.07 -5.14 -23.02
C ASN A 253 28.75 -6.63 -23.24
N PHE A 254 29.04 -7.19 -24.42
CA PHE A 254 28.60 -8.55 -24.77
C PHE A 254 29.54 -9.66 -24.25
N THR A 255 29.00 -10.67 -23.58
CA THR A 255 29.66 -11.98 -23.36
C THR A 255 29.06 -13.05 -24.28
N GLY A 256 29.16 -12.82 -25.59
CA GLY A 256 28.65 -13.71 -26.63
C GLY A 256 29.52 -14.92 -26.91
N ALA A 257 29.48 -15.94 -26.05
CA ALA A 257 29.97 -17.28 -26.39
C ALA A 257 28.84 -18.10 -27.05
N GLY A 258 28.80 -18.10 -28.38
CA GLY A 258 27.78 -18.83 -29.14
C GLY A 258 28.02 -20.34 -29.19
N ILE A 259 27.49 -21.09 -28.22
CA ILE A 259 27.34 -22.54 -28.33
C ILE A 259 26.01 -22.85 -29.03
N TYR A 260 26.06 -23.47 -30.20
CA TYR A 260 24.88 -23.97 -30.88
C TYR A 260 24.39 -25.26 -30.21
N SER A 261 23.23 -25.21 -29.56
CA SER A 261 22.45 -26.40 -29.20
C SER A 261 20.99 -26.21 -29.61
N PRO A 262 20.34 -27.25 -30.18
CA PRO A 262 18.91 -27.22 -30.49
C PRO A 262 18.03 -27.22 -29.23
N LEU A 263 18.60 -27.49 -28.05
CA LEU A 263 17.89 -27.66 -26.79
C LEU A 263 18.48 -26.71 -25.73
N ALA A 264 17.65 -25.82 -25.18
CA ALA A 264 18.05 -24.85 -24.16
C ALA A 264 17.06 -24.81 -23.00
N VAL A 265 17.57 -24.55 -21.79
CA VAL A 265 16.77 -24.26 -20.61
C VAL A 265 17.23 -22.95 -19.98
N ILE A 266 16.28 -22.06 -19.68
CA ILE A 266 16.52 -20.77 -19.03
C ILE A 266 15.94 -20.85 -17.62
N PHE A 267 16.83 -20.83 -16.64
CA PHE A 267 16.51 -20.70 -15.22
C PHE A 267 16.37 -19.23 -14.84
N SER A 268 15.33 -18.89 -14.10
CA SER A 268 15.11 -17.54 -13.58
C SER A 268 14.49 -17.59 -12.19
N ASP A 269 14.93 -16.69 -11.30
CA ASP A 269 14.24 -16.47 -10.03
C ASP A 269 13.02 -15.54 -10.15
N SER A 270 12.82 -14.95 -11.35
CA SER A 270 11.77 -13.98 -11.64
C SER A 270 10.39 -14.60 -11.81
N LYS A 271 9.83 -15.16 -10.73
CA LYS A 271 8.49 -15.79 -10.78
C LYS A 271 7.43 -14.88 -11.38
N SER A 272 7.47 -13.58 -11.09
CA SER A 272 6.50 -12.62 -11.64
C SER A 272 6.61 -12.36 -13.15
N VAL A 273 7.77 -12.59 -13.77
CA VAL A 273 7.95 -12.51 -15.22
C VAL A 273 7.57 -13.85 -15.87
N LEU A 274 7.92 -14.98 -15.25
CA LEU A 274 7.52 -16.30 -15.71
C LEU A 274 6.00 -16.52 -15.64
N ASP A 275 5.35 -16.11 -14.53
CA ASP A 275 3.89 -16.07 -14.38
C ASP A 275 3.24 -15.16 -15.44
N TYR A 276 3.91 -14.09 -15.85
CA TYR A 276 3.42 -13.23 -16.93
C TYR A 276 3.48 -13.96 -18.28
N PHE A 277 4.63 -14.55 -18.65
CA PHE A 277 4.79 -15.30 -19.91
C PHE A 277 3.85 -16.51 -20.01
N ALA A 278 3.50 -17.12 -18.89
CA ALA A 278 2.51 -18.21 -18.82
C ALA A 278 1.04 -17.72 -18.88
N SER A 279 0.78 -16.42 -19.01
CA SER A 279 -0.56 -15.81 -18.95
C SER A 279 -0.89 -14.98 -20.19
N THR A 280 -2.18 -14.84 -20.48
CA THR A 280 -2.70 -13.93 -21.52
C THR A 280 -2.90 -12.49 -21.01
N ARG A 281 -2.27 -12.13 -19.89
CA ARG A 281 -2.43 -10.81 -19.26
C ARG A 281 -1.63 -9.76 -20.02
N LEU A 282 -2.25 -8.62 -20.31
CA LEU A 282 -1.57 -7.47 -20.90
C LEU A 282 -0.97 -6.55 -19.84
N ASP A 283 0.33 -6.27 -19.92
CA ASP A 283 0.96 -5.08 -19.37
C ASP A 283 1.01 -3.97 -20.43
N PHE A 284 0.75 -2.74 -20.04
CA PHE A 284 0.88 -1.55 -20.92
C PHE A 284 2.03 -0.63 -20.48
N GLY A 285 2.71 -0.97 -19.38
CA GLY A 285 3.75 -0.17 -18.75
C GLY A 285 5.18 -0.56 -19.11
N ASN A 286 5.43 -1.84 -19.38
CA ASN A 286 6.76 -2.37 -19.68
C ASN A 286 6.85 -2.94 -21.12
N TYR A 287 7.58 -2.24 -22.00
CA TYR A 287 7.77 -2.69 -23.38
C TYR A 287 8.75 -3.86 -23.51
N LEU A 288 9.66 -4.03 -22.55
CA LEU A 288 10.70 -5.05 -22.61
C LEU A 288 10.15 -6.45 -22.44
N ILE A 289 9.01 -6.59 -21.75
CA ILE A 289 8.22 -7.83 -21.71
C ILE A 289 7.89 -8.30 -23.14
N TYR A 290 7.37 -7.40 -24.00
CA TYR A 290 7.02 -7.75 -25.38
C TYR A 290 8.23 -7.87 -26.29
N ALA A 291 9.32 -7.13 -26.02
CA ALA A 291 10.59 -7.33 -26.71
C ALA A 291 11.13 -8.75 -26.48
N ILE A 292 11.12 -9.23 -25.23
CA ILE A 292 11.54 -10.59 -24.87
C ILE A 292 10.59 -11.63 -25.47
N ILE A 293 9.27 -11.45 -25.37
CA ILE A 293 8.29 -12.37 -25.98
C ILE A 293 8.48 -12.46 -27.50
N ASN A 294 8.72 -11.33 -28.18
CA ASN A 294 8.99 -11.32 -29.62
C ASN A 294 10.27 -12.09 -29.96
N GLN A 295 11.36 -11.92 -29.18
CA GLN A 295 12.59 -12.69 -29.36
C GLN A 295 12.37 -14.19 -29.13
N LEU A 296 11.69 -14.57 -28.04
CA LEU A 296 11.35 -15.98 -27.76
C LEU A 296 10.53 -16.60 -28.90
N SER A 297 9.51 -15.89 -29.40
CA SER A 297 8.70 -16.32 -30.54
C SER A 297 9.53 -16.51 -31.82
N GLN A 298 10.45 -15.59 -32.13
CA GLN A 298 11.36 -15.68 -33.28
C GLN A 298 12.40 -16.81 -33.14
N VAL A 299 12.82 -17.14 -31.92
CA VAL A 299 13.75 -18.25 -31.67
C VAL A 299 13.05 -19.60 -31.81
N LEU A 300 11.84 -19.73 -31.24
CA LEU A 300 11.01 -20.93 -31.38
C LEU A 300 10.62 -21.20 -32.85
N SER A 301 10.40 -20.16 -33.66
CA SER A 301 10.12 -20.32 -35.10
C SER A 301 11.33 -20.81 -35.91
N LYS A 302 12.53 -20.88 -35.32
CA LYS A 302 13.76 -21.42 -35.93
C LYS A 302 14.06 -22.85 -35.49
N ASN A 303 13.05 -23.60 -35.03
CA ASN A 303 13.17 -24.97 -34.51
C ASN A 303 14.10 -25.14 -33.29
N LEU A 304 14.41 -24.06 -32.57
CA LEU A 304 15.15 -24.12 -31.31
C LEU A 304 14.18 -24.38 -30.16
N SER A 305 14.43 -25.40 -29.33
CA SER A 305 13.59 -25.77 -28.20
C SER A 305 14.07 -25.07 -26.93
N ILE A 306 13.39 -24.00 -26.53
CA ILE A 306 13.63 -23.32 -25.25
C ILE A 306 12.63 -23.83 -24.21
N LYS A 307 13.12 -24.13 -23.00
CA LYS A 307 12.31 -24.33 -21.79
C LYS A 307 12.58 -23.22 -20.78
N LEU A 308 11.55 -22.79 -20.06
CA LEU A 308 11.67 -21.88 -18.93
C LEU A 308 11.52 -22.65 -17.61
N ALA A 309 12.33 -22.32 -16.61
CA ALA A 309 12.30 -22.96 -15.29
C ALA A 309 12.43 -21.92 -14.18
N TRP A 310 11.52 -21.97 -13.19
CA TRP A 310 11.62 -21.12 -12.00
C TRP A 310 12.44 -21.79 -10.90
N ILE A 311 13.36 -21.02 -10.30
CA ILE A 311 14.19 -21.42 -9.16
C ILE A 311 14.16 -20.35 -8.04
N PRO A 312 14.34 -20.70 -6.77
CA PRO A 312 14.35 -19.73 -5.68
C PRO A 312 15.68 -18.96 -5.63
N SER A 313 15.59 -17.66 -5.39
CA SER A 313 16.76 -16.80 -5.15
C SER A 313 17.44 -17.11 -3.81
N HIS A 314 18.75 -16.87 -3.73
CA HIS A 314 19.57 -16.97 -2.51
C HIS A 314 19.48 -18.32 -1.76
N LYS A 315 19.42 -19.43 -2.51
CA LYS A 315 19.42 -20.81 -1.97
C LYS A 315 20.72 -21.57 -2.25
N GLY A 316 21.75 -20.90 -2.76
CA GLY A 316 23.08 -21.49 -3.03
C GLY A 316 23.21 -22.19 -4.38
N ILE A 317 22.23 -22.06 -5.27
CA ILE A 317 22.27 -22.65 -6.62
C ILE A 317 23.37 -21.92 -7.41
N ALA A 318 24.52 -22.56 -7.59
CA ALA A 318 25.74 -21.91 -8.07
C ALA A 318 25.57 -21.08 -9.36
N GLY A 319 24.80 -21.57 -10.34
CA GLY A 319 24.50 -20.82 -11.56
C GLY A 319 23.65 -19.56 -11.33
N ASN A 320 22.73 -19.60 -10.37
CA ASN A 320 21.88 -18.45 -10.00
C ASN A 320 22.65 -17.43 -9.17
N GLU A 321 23.39 -17.88 -8.14
CA GLU A 321 24.22 -16.98 -7.34
C GLU A 321 25.29 -16.30 -8.22
N LYS A 322 25.84 -17.00 -9.21
CA LYS A 322 26.78 -16.40 -10.17
C LYS A 322 26.10 -15.42 -11.13
N ALA A 323 24.87 -15.69 -11.56
CA ALA A 323 24.09 -14.75 -12.38
C ALA A 323 23.78 -13.45 -11.60
N ASP A 324 23.35 -13.56 -10.34
CA ASP A 324 23.10 -12.44 -9.42
C ASP A 324 24.38 -11.65 -9.10
N GLU A 325 25.51 -12.34 -8.86
CA GLU A 325 26.82 -11.70 -8.68
C GLU A 325 27.22 -10.88 -9.93
N LEU A 326 27.13 -11.48 -11.12
CA LEU A 326 27.48 -10.82 -12.38
C LEU A 326 26.55 -9.65 -12.71
N ALA A 327 25.24 -9.79 -12.47
CA ALA A 327 24.27 -8.72 -12.65
C ALA A 327 24.53 -7.54 -11.68
N LYS A 328 24.84 -7.82 -10.41
CA LYS A 328 25.24 -6.82 -9.41
C LYS A 328 26.56 -6.12 -9.73
N LEU A 329 27.51 -6.81 -10.35
CA LEU A 329 28.76 -6.23 -10.83
C LEU A 329 28.49 -5.30 -12.03
N GLY A 330 27.73 -5.76 -13.03
CA GLY A 330 27.30 -4.94 -14.17
C GLY A 330 26.60 -3.66 -13.73
N ALA A 331 25.62 -3.75 -12.82
CA ALA A 331 24.89 -2.60 -12.28
C ALA A 331 25.73 -1.58 -11.49
N LYS A 332 26.99 -1.91 -11.14
CA LYS A 332 27.91 -1.01 -10.42
C LYS A 332 29.11 -0.54 -11.25
N GLN A 333 29.57 -1.35 -12.20
CA GLN A 333 30.87 -1.22 -12.86
C GLN A 333 30.83 -1.41 -14.38
N GLY A 334 29.68 -1.70 -14.98
CA GLY A 334 29.50 -1.79 -16.44
C GLY A 334 29.48 -0.42 -17.13
N ASP A 335 29.47 -0.43 -18.47
CA ASP A 335 29.40 0.77 -19.31
C ASP A 335 27.96 1.34 -19.36
N ARG A 336 27.54 1.95 -20.48
CA ARG A 336 26.16 2.43 -20.66
C ARG A 336 25.63 2.31 -22.12
N ILE A 337 24.81 1.30 -22.43
CA ILE A 337 23.88 1.33 -23.60
C ILE A 337 22.79 2.38 -23.34
N ASP A 338 22.45 3.11 -24.39
CA ASP A 338 21.24 3.93 -24.48
C ASP A 338 19.95 3.08 -24.58
N LEU A 339 19.64 2.29 -23.55
CA LEU A 339 18.33 1.62 -23.44
C LEU A 339 17.35 2.56 -22.75
N GLU A 340 16.29 2.94 -23.47
CA GLU A 340 15.22 3.75 -22.90
C GLU A 340 14.44 2.97 -21.82
N ILE A 341 14.31 3.53 -20.63
CA ILE A 341 13.76 2.85 -19.45
C ILE A 341 12.21 2.77 -19.54
N PRO A 342 11.58 1.62 -19.22
CA PRO A 342 10.14 1.54 -19.05
C PRO A 342 9.61 2.54 -18.00
N TYR A 343 8.60 3.35 -18.33
CA TYR A 343 8.06 4.35 -17.39
C TYR A 343 7.58 3.72 -16.06
N SER A 344 7.16 2.44 -16.11
CA SER A 344 6.77 1.64 -14.95
C SER A 344 7.86 1.56 -13.89
N ASN A 345 9.14 1.58 -14.29
CA ASN A 345 10.27 1.45 -13.38
C ASN A 345 10.39 2.72 -12.54
N LEU A 346 10.34 3.90 -13.16
CA LEU A 346 10.41 5.21 -12.50
C LEU A 346 9.19 5.55 -11.62
N LEU A 347 8.14 4.73 -11.64
CA LEU A 347 7.06 4.83 -10.65
C LEU A 347 7.52 4.45 -9.23
N SER A 348 8.65 3.76 -9.05
CA SER A 348 9.30 3.62 -7.74
C SER A 348 9.83 4.95 -7.25
N GLU A 349 10.48 5.75 -8.10
CA GLU A 349 11.05 7.05 -7.70
C GLU A 349 9.99 8.04 -7.24
N ALA A 350 8.83 8.06 -7.92
CA ALA A 350 7.68 8.81 -7.43
C ALA A 350 7.25 8.36 -6.01
N ARG A 351 7.32 7.06 -5.72
CA ARG A 351 6.94 6.47 -4.42
C ARG A 351 7.98 6.76 -3.35
N THR A 352 9.26 6.61 -3.64
CA THR A 352 10.40 6.92 -2.76
C THR A 352 10.40 8.41 -2.42
N SER A 353 10.26 9.28 -3.42
CA SER A 353 10.13 10.74 -3.25
C SER A 353 8.93 11.12 -2.37
N ALA A 354 7.79 10.42 -2.49
CA ALA A 354 6.62 10.66 -1.65
C ALA A 354 6.79 10.15 -0.21
N ALA A 355 7.48 9.01 -0.03
CA ALA A 355 7.84 8.48 1.28
C ALA A 355 8.84 9.38 2.02
N ALA A 356 9.85 9.91 1.32
CA ALA A 356 10.79 10.89 1.85
C ALA A 356 10.08 12.20 2.27
N GLN A 357 9.28 12.79 1.37
CA GLN A 357 8.43 13.96 1.71
C GLN A 357 7.54 13.71 2.93
N TYR A 358 7.01 12.50 3.08
CA TYR A 358 6.16 12.17 4.23
C TYR A 358 6.96 12.08 5.53
N ARG A 359 8.15 11.47 5.54
CA ARG A 359 9.03 11.46 6.72
C ARG A 359 9.39 12.88 7.15
N SER A 360 9.91 13.70 6.23
CA SER A 360 10.28 15.09 6.52
C SER A 360 9.11 15.94 6.99
N HIS A 361 7.89 15.68 6.51
CA HIS A 361 6.70 16.34 7.03
C HIS A 361 6.38 15.93 8.47
N LEU A 362 6.47 14.64 8.81
CA LEU A 362 6.32 14.20 10.21
C LEU A 362 7.42 14.78 11.10
N ASP A 363 8.67 14.81 10.64
CA ASP A 363 9.81 15.40 11.36
C ASP A 363 9.57 16.87 11.73
N GLU A 364 8.93 17.65 10.85
CA GLU A 364 8.59 19.05 11.13
C GLU A 364 7.39 19.18 12.08
N GLU A 365 6.29 18.46 11.83
CA GLU A 365 5.08 18.57 12.66
C GLU A 365 5.31 18.14 14.11
N PHE A 366 6.11 17.08 14.33
CA PHE A 366 6.39 16.56 15.67
C PHE A 366 7.27 17.47 16.53
N ARG A 367 7.99 18.45 15.95
CA ARG A 367 8.69 19.51 16.72
C ARG A 367 7.73 20.37 17.55
N THR A 368 6.47 20.47 17.14
CA THR A 368 5.50 21.39 17.77
C THR A 368 4.36 20.66 18.47
N LYS A 369 3.90 19.50 17.96
CA LYS A 369 2.72 18.81 18.48
C LYS A 369 2.92 17.30 18.52
N GLY A 370 2.47 16.68 19.61
CA GLY A 370 2.52 15.21 19.75
C GLY A 370 3.88 14.66 20.21
N LEU A 371 4.71 15.47 20.88
CA LEU A 371 6.04 15.09 21.37
C LEU A 371 6.08 13.74 22.13
N HIS A 372 5.12 13.47 23.01
CA HIS A 372 4.99 12.19 23.70
C HIS A 372 4.82 11.00 22.73
N TYR A 373 4.03 11.17 21.67
CA TYR A 373 3.90 10.12 20.64
C TYR A 373 5.20 9.96 19.85
N ASP A 374 5.86 11.07 19.50
CA ASP A 374 7.15 11.08 18.78
C ASP A 374 8.23 10.30 19.55
N GLN A 375 8.40 10.61 20.84
CA GLN A 375 9.39 9.99 21.71
C GLN A 375 9.12 8.50 21.98
N HIS A 376 7.88 8.14 22.34
CA HIS A 376 7.58 6.78 22.80
C HIS A 376 7.18 5.84 21.66
N PHE A 377 6.38 6.28 20.68
CA PHE A 377 5.62 5.38 19.79
C PHE A 377 5.91 5.50 18.30
N ARG A 378 6.51 6.60 17.84
CA ARG A 378 6.70 6.83 16.41
C ARG A 378 7.55 5.74 15.76
N SER A 379 7.01 5.17 14.70
CA SER A 379 7.70 4.22 13.83
C SER A 379 8.37 4.94 12.65
N GLN A 380 9.51 4.42 12.22
CA GLN A 380 10.13 4.77 10.94
C GLN A 380 9.47 4.06 9.74
N THR A 381 8.63 3.05 10.01
CA THR A 381 7.82 2.37 9.00
C THR A 381 6.57 3.20 8.67
N LEU A 382 6.25 3.33 7.38
CA LEU A 382 5.07 4.06 6.90
C LEU A 382 3.85 3.12 6.75
N VAL A 383 3.75 2.13 7.64
CA VAL A 383 2.76 1.04 7.62
C VAL A 383 2.14 0.94 9.02
N PRO A 384 0.81 0.84 9.16
CA PRO A 384 0.18 0.75 10.47
C PRO A 384 0.73 -0.40 11.31
N TRP A 385 0.93 -0.14 12.61
CA TRP A 385 1.53 -1.08 13.56
C TRP A 385 0.75 -2.41 13.66
N PHE A 386 -0.58 -2.35 13.48
CA PHE A 386 -1.48 -3.50 13.54
C PHE A 386 -1.55 -4.32 12.23
N THR A 387 -0.88 -3.92 11.14
CA THR A 387 -1.04 -4.56 9.81
C THR A 387 -0.72 -6.05 9.76
N LYS A 388 0.19 -6.52 10.63
CA LYS A 388 0.59 -7.94 10.73
C LYS A 388 -0.10 -8.70 11.89
N LEU A 389 -1.05 -8.07 12.58
CA LEU A 389 -1.73 -8.67 13.73
C LEU A 389 -3.20 -8.98 13.42
N SER A 390 -3.67 -10.11 13.94
CA SER A 390 -5.10 -10.41 14.02
C SER A 390 -5.69 -9.69 15.23
N LEU A 391 -6.10 -8.43 15.04
CA LEU A 391 -6.78 -7.60 16.03
C LEU A 391 -8.15 -7.14 15.52
N ASN A 392 -9.11 -7.03 16.43
CA ASN A 392 -10.41 -6.43 16.20
C ASN A 392 -10.34 -4.89 16.29
N ARG A 393 -11.44 -4.21 15.93
CA ARG A 393 -11.47 -2.74 15.93
C ARG A 393 -11.27 -2.13 17.31
N GLU A 394 -11.87 -2.69 18.37
CA GLU A 394 -11.77 -2.12 19.72
C GLU A 394 -10.34 -2.20 20.25
N GLU A 395 -9.64 -3.32 20.01
CA GLU A 395 -8.21 -3.50 20.33
C GLU A 395 -7.33 -2.44 19.64
N ILE A 396 -7.59 -2.14 18.36
CA ILE A 396 -6.87 -1.10 17.61
C ILE A 396 -7.18 0.30 18.17
N VAL A 397 -8.46 0.61 18.41
CA VAL A 397 -8.89 1.92 18.95
C VAL A 397 -8.32 2.18 20.33
N LEU A 398 -8.32 1.16 21.20
CA LEU A 398 -7.73 1.20 22.54
C LEU A 398 -6.26 1.66 22.49
N ILE A 399 -5.43 0.94 21.75
CA ILE A 399 -3.98 1.19 21.71
C ILE A 399 -3.69 2.54 21.05
N ASN A 400 -4.39 2.90 19.97
CA ASN A 400 -4.26 4.21 19.33
C ASN A 400 -4.63 5.37 20.28
N ARG A 401 -5.67 5.22 21.10
CA ARG A 401 -6.06 6.24 22.11
C ARG A 401 -5.07 6.35 23.26
N LEU A 402 -4.51 5.23 23.71
CA LEU A 402 -3.46 5.20 24.72
C LEU A 402 -2.17 5.84 24.22
N ARG A 403 -1.65 5.42 23.06
CA ARG A 403 -0.43 5.97 22.43
C ARG A 403 -0.52 7.45 22.10
N SER A 404 -1.69 7.90 21.64
CA SER A 404 -1.92 9.33 21.41
C SER A 404 -2.20 10.11 22.70
N ASN A 405 -2.30 9.44 23.86
CA ASN A 405 -2.64 10.01 25.17
C ASN A 405 -4.00 10.76 25.17
N HIS A 406 -4.97 10.22 24.41
CA HIS A 406 -6.29 10.79 24.11
C HIS A 406 -7.42 9.81 24.43
N TYR A 407 -7.51 9.47 25.71
CA TYR A 407 -8.50 8.55 26.30
C TYR A 407 -9.41 9.27 27.33
N TYR A 408 -10.45 8.58 27.83
CA TYR A 408 -11.48 9.12 28.73
C TYR A 408 -11.17 8.85 30.22
N LEU A 409 -10.08 9.45 30.71
CA LEU A 409 -9.75 9.53 32.15
C LEU A 409 -9.49 11.00 32.51
N ASN A 410 -9.70 11.40 33.77
CA ASN A 410 -9.70 12.81 34.17
C ASN A 410 -8.41 13.54 33.80
N TYR A 411 -7.23 12.91 33.85
CA TYR A 411 -5.98 13.53 33.39
C TYR A 411 -6.00 13.94 31.90
N SER A 412 -6.54 13.09 31.04
CA SER A 412 -6.64 13.36 29.60
C SER A 412 -7.77 14.33 29.27
N LEU A 413 -8.87 14.31 30.03
CA LEU A 413 -10.02 15.20 29.87
C LEU A 413 -9.75 16.63 30.39
N TYR A 414 -9.02 16.75 31.52
CA TYR A 414 -8.61 18.01 32.11
C TYR A 414 -7.70 18.81 31.16
N ARG A 415 -6.71 18.16 30.54
CA ARG A 415 -5.85 18.76 29.49
C ARG A 415 -6.63 19.26 28.24
N LYS A 416 -7.93 18.99 28.16
CA LYS A 416 -8.83 19.39 27.08
C LYS A 416 -9.94 20.33 27.58
N ASN A 417 -9.86 20.79 28.83
CA ASN A 417 -10.86 21.62 29.52
C ASN A 417 -12.28 21.02 29.53
N ILE A 418 -12.39 19.68 29.57
CA ILE A 418 -13.68 18.95 29.63
C ILE A 418 -14.14 18.71 31.08
N VAL A 419 -13.18 18.60 32.02
CA VAL A 419 -13.44 18.42 33.46
C VAL A 419 -12.61 19.41 34.26
N ALA A 420 -13.12 19.84 35.41
CA ALA A 420 -12.48 20.86 36.25
C ALA A 420 -11.24 20.35 37.04
N SER A 421 -11.07 19.04 37.18
CA SER A 421 -9.93 18.44 37.91
C SER A 421 -9.39 17.22 37.18
N LYS A 422 -8.07 17.02 37.27
CA LYS A 422 -7.36 15.81 36.79
C LYS A 422 -7.34 14.67 37.81
N ALA A 423 -7.78 14.91 39.05
CA ALA A 423 -7.69 13.95 40.15
C ALA A 423 -8.58 12.72 39.95
N CYS A 424 -8.20 11.61 40.58
CA CYS A 424 -9.00 10.40 40.64
C CYS A 424 -9.98 10.46 41.83
N PRO A 425 -11.21 9.91 41.72
CA PRO A 425 -12.14 9.82 42.85
C PRO A 425 -11.61 9.07 44.08
N CYS A 426 -10.52 8.31 43.96
CA CYS A 426 -9.86 7.66 45.10
C CYS A 426 -8.91 8.58 45.89
N GLY A 427 -8.81 9.87 45.54
CA GLY A 427 -7.94 10.87 46.19
C GLY A 427 -6.58 11.08 45.52
N ASP A 428 -6.22 10.30 44.50
CA ASP A 428 -4.96 10.49 43.77
C ASP A 428 -5.00 11.79 42.93
N PRO A 429 -3.92 12.60 42.90
CA PRO A 429 -3.89 13.86 42.16
C PRO A 429 -3.95 13.71 40.62
N GLN A 430 -3.86 12.50 40.06
CA GLN A 430 -3.83 12.26 38.62
C GLN A 430 -4.46 10.92 38.20
N GLN A 431 -5.69 10.96 37.69
CA GLN A 431 -6.29 9.80 37.03
C GLN A 431 -5.76 9.62 35.60
N ASP A 432 -4.60 9.00 35.46
CA ASP A 432 -4.08 8.49 34.19
C ASP A 432 -4.12 6.95 34.12
N ILE A 433 -3.67 6.39 33.00
CA ILE A 433 -3.72 4.93 32.77
C ILE A 433 -2.79 4.13 33.69
N ASN A 434 -1.65 4.68 34.12
CA ASN A 434 -0.71 3.98 35.00
C ASN A 434 -1.30 3.93 36.41
N HIS A 435 -1.80 5.05 36.93
CA HIS A 435 -2.56 5.07 38.17
C HIS A 435 -3.72 4.06 38.12
N ILE A 436 -4.53 4.08 37.06
CA ILE A 436 -5.68 3.18 36.90
C ILE A 436 -5.29 1.70 36.83
N ILE A 437 -4.14 1.32 36.26
CA ILE A 437 -3.70 -0.09 36.19
C ILE A 437 -3.06 -0.54 37.51
N PHE A 438 -2.12 0.25 38.06
CA PHE A 438 -1.17 -0.21 39.07
C PHE A 438 -1.44 0.30 40.50
N HIS A 439 -2.22 1.38 40.67
CA HIS A 439 -2.28 2.10 41.97
C HIS A 439 -3.69 2.39 42.48
N CYS A 440 -4.70 2.47 41.61
CA CYS A 440 -6.05 2.84 42.00
C CYS A 440 -6.73 1.73 42.82
N PRO A 441 -7.14 1.98 44.07
CA PRO A 441 -7.77 0.95 44.92
C PRO A 441 -9.13 0.48 44.38
N PHE A 442 -9.83 1.30 43.58
CA PHE A 442 -11.11 0.93 42.99
C PHE A 442 -10.99 -0.05 41.81
N THR A 443 -9.84 -0.11 41.14
CA THR A 443 -9.60 -1.01 39.99
C THR A 443 -8.66 -2.17 40.31
N SER A 444 -7.86 -2.06 41.37
CA SER A 444 -6.94 -3.09 41.89
C SER A 444 -7.57 -4.49 42.02
N PRO A 445 -8.82 -4.67 42.49
CA PRO A 445 -9.45 -6.00 42.57
C PRO A 445 -9.64 -6.73 41.22
N LYS A 446 -9.44 -6.02 40.10
CA LYS A 446 -9.58 -6.55 38.72
C LYS A 446 -8.28 -6.48 37.91
N SER A 447 -7.21 -5.89 38.43
CA SER A 447 -5.94 -5.71 37.70
C SER A 447 -4.99 -6.91 37.79
N GLU A 448 -5.18 -7.82 38.76
CA GLU A 448 -4.29 -8.97 39.05
C GLU A 448 -3.79 -9.72 37.80
N LYS A 449 -4.70 -10.17 36.92
CA LYS A 449 -4.34 -10.91 35.70
C LYS A 449 -3.53 -10.08 34.69
N LEU A 450 -3.73 -8.77 34.66
CA LEU A 450 -3.00 -7.84 33.80
C LEU A 450 -1.60 -7.56 34.40
N ILE A 451 -1.52 -7.25 35.70
CA ILE A 451 -0.26 -7.01 36.41
C ILE A 451 0.63 -8.25 36.39
N SER A 452 0.08 -9.42 36.72
CA SER A 452 0.81 -10.70 36.63
C SER A 452 1.41 -10.92 35.23
N PHE A 453 0.64 -10.61 34.17
CA PHE A 453 1.13 -10.74 32.80
C PHE A 453 2.22 -9.70 32.44
N ILE A 454 2.11 -8.48 32.95
CA ILE A 454 3.12 -7.41 32.78
C ILE A 454 4.43 -7.79 33.47
N ASN A 455 4.38 -8.17 34.74
CA ASN A 455 5.55 -8.52 35.56
C ASN A 455 6.31 -9.73 34.99
N ASN A 456 5.60 -10.69 34.37
CA ASN A 456 6.21 -11.85 33.70
C ASN A 456 6.93 -11.51 32.38
N ILE A 457 6.69 -10.35 31.78
CA ILE A 457 7.28 -9.96 30.48
C ILE A 457 8.43 -8.98 30.65
N SER A 458 8.42 -8.20 31.73
CA SER A 458 9.30 -7.05 31.88
C SER A 458 9.29 -6.53 33.30
N ASP A 459 10.46 -6.24 33.85
CA ASP A 459 10.63 -5.49 35.09
C ASP A 459 10.48 -3.99 34.77
N ILE A 460 9.28 -3.43 34.99
CA ILE A 460 8.97 -2.02 34.70
C ILE A 460 8.39 -1.38 35.96
N GLN A 461 8.83 -0.14 36.22
CA GLN A 461 8.40 0.72 37.32
C GLN A 461 6.94 1.22 37.17
N ASN A 462 5.97 0.31 37.07
CA ASN A 462 4.53 0.60 36.96
C ASN A 462 4.16 1.56 35.81
N ASP A 463 4.84 1.43 34.67
CA ASP A 463 4.53 2.19 33.45
C ASP A 463 4.12 1.27 32.30
N ILE A 464 2.91 1.45 31.78
CA ILE A 464 2.41 0.68 30.63
C ILE A 464 3.00 1.16 29.30
N PHE A 465 3.43 2.42 29.20
CA PHE A 465 3.77 3.04 27.91
C PHE A 465 4.89 2.32 27.14
N PRO A 466 6.01 1.85 27.74
CA PRO A 466 7.02 1.06 27.04
C PRO A 466 6.44 -0.20 26.37
N LEU A 467 5.53 -0.90 27.03
CA LEU A 467 4.87 -2.11 26.50
C LEU A 467 3.89 -1.80 25.36
N LEU A 468 3.34 -0.59 25.30
CA LEU A 468 2.51 -0.16 24.17
C LEU A 468 3.33 0.07 22.89
N LYS A 469 4.67 0.12 22.94
CA LYS A 469 5.54 0.15 21.76
C LYS A 469 5.67 -1.24 21.14
N ASN A 470 6.04 -2.23 21.95
CA ASN A 470 6.35 -3.61 21.56
C ASN A 470 5.30 -4.58 22.17
N TYR A 471 4.09 -4.56 21.63
CA TYR A 471 2.93 -5.28 22.15
C TYR A 471 2.94 -6.78 21.82
N SER A 472 2.27 -7.58 22.65
CA SER A 472 1.71 -8.87 22.26
C SER A 472 0.18 -8.76 22.12
N PRO A 473 -0.48 -9.51 21.23
CA PRO A 473 -1.95 -9.52 21.14
C PRO A 473 -2.62 -9.92 22.47
N LYS A 474 -1.93 -10.73 23.30
CA LYS A 474 -2.39 -11.10 24.65
C LYS A 474 -2.40 -9.91 25.61
N LEU A 475 -1.39 -9.02 25.57
CA LEU A 475 -1.38 -7.77 26.36
C LEU A 475 -2.60 -6.90 26.01
N ILE A 476 -2.83 -6.68 24.72
CA ILE A 476 -3.90 -5.80 24.22
C ILE A 476 -5.27 -6.31 24.68
N ARG A 477 -5.48 -7.64 24.65
CA ARG A 477 -6.72 -8.30 25.11
C ARG A 477 -6.92 -8.19 26.61
N LEU A 478 -5.88 -8.44 27.40
CA LEU A 478 -5.95 -8.32 28.86
C LEU A 478 -6.24 -6.87 29.27
N LEU A 479 -5.61 -5.89 28.61
CA LEU A 479 -5.85 -4.48 28.85
C LEU A 479 -7.28 -4.06 28.48
N LEU A 480 -7.79 -4.50 27.33
CA LEU A 480 -9.19 -4.25 26.94
C LEU A 480 -10.19 -4.88 27.91
N ALA A 481 -9.95 -6.13 28.34
CA ALA A 481 -10.79 -6.83 29.30
C ALA A 481 -10.79 -6.16 30.68
N PHE A 482 -9.62 -5.71 31.14
CA PHE A 482 -9.46 -4.95 32.39
C PHE A 482 -10.25 -3.63 32.39
N LEU A 483 -10.18 -2.87 31.29
CA LEU A 483 -10.92 -1.61 31.18
C LEU A 483 -12.44 -1.86 31.14
N LYS A 484 -12.89 -2.83 30.34
CA LYS A 484 -14.31 -3.24 30.29
C LYS A 484 -14.84 -3.72 31.65
N SER A 485 -14.08 -4.53 32.40
CA SER A 485 -14.53 -5.02 33.71
C SER A 485 -14.63 -3.93 34.78
N ASN A 486 -13.96 -2.79 34.57
CA ASN A 486 -14.05 -1.60 35.42
C ASN A 486 -15.02 -0.53 34.88
N ASN A 487 -15.80 -0.82 33.83
CA ASN A 487 -16.68 0.13 33.13
C ASN A 487 -15.93 1.39 32.60
N LEU A 488 -14.63 1.29 32.36
CA LEU A 488 -13.81 2.36 31.81
C LEU A 488 -13.82 2.31 30.29
N SER A 489 -14.49 3.28 29.66
CA SER A 489 -14.26 3.56 28.24
C SER A 489 -12.98 4.40 28.09
N LEU A 490 -12.21 4.20 27.02
CA LEU A 490 -11.09 5.07 26.63
C LEU A 490 -11.36 5.65 25.24
#